data_AF-A0A2A2LGV2-F1
#
_entry.id   AF-A0A2A2LGV2-F1
#
_cell.length_a   1.000
_cell.length_b   1.000
_cell.length_c   1.000
_cell.angle_alpha   90.00
_cell.angle_beta   90.00
_cell.angle_gamma   90.00
#
_symmetry.space_group_name_H-M   'P 1'
#
loop_
_entity.id
_entity.type
_entity.pdbx_description
1 polymer ?
#
loop_
_entity_poly.entity_id
_entity_poly.type
_entity_poly.pdbx_seq_one_letter_code
_entity_poly.pdbx_strand_id
1 'polypeptide(L)'
;MAHQTFSLQESRSTWTSPSNPDKAIVSTVSSIIDSFVFGGLDKCTASWKDNLDAILKNVAAPQTQLVNSYPLLRFCPILNRTFTKFVKAGNAINTELGSRVAARRQMSAVSEHDDQLPEDFIQAALKQNKNYSDTTLITSAGDLWTGGLSTTVTLLRWALIYLVHHPNVQTRIREEVLEAFGQSMPNYKEKEKTPYFLATIRELLRLVNVLPYGIPHSFLNTSHNDFSNPQNFFPFGAGRRRCAGSSLAYIELYVLLGRIMQFFEIHPEDGKLPSLQRSPGMTNEPLPFKVVLKNVPGPGIQGPI
;
A
#
# COMPACT_ATOMS: atom_id res chain seq x y z
N MET A 1 -19.00 0.93 -22.78
CA MET A 1 -19.71 0.10 -21.79
C MET A 1 -19.19 -1.35 -21.75
N ALA A 2 -17.87 -1.59 -21.87
CA ALA A 2 -17.27 -2.92 -21.77
C ALA A 2 -15.74 -2.86 -21.60
N HIS A 3 -15.19 -2.26 -20.53
CA HIS A 3 -13.72 -2.32 -20.29
C HIS A 3 -13.27 -2.32 -18.82
N GLN A 4 -14.15 -2.54 -17.84
CA GLN A 4 -13.76 -2.55 -16.40
C GLN A 4 -14.09 -3.86 -15.65
N THR A 5 -14.52 -4.91 -16.34
CA THR A 5 -15.02 -6.13 -15.69
C THR A 5 -13.96 -7.23 -15.56
N PHE A 6 -12.77 -7.05 -16.13
CA PHE A 6 -11.76 -8.09 -16.27
C PHE A 6 -10.54 -7.83 -15.36
N SER A 7 -10.69 -8.04 -14.04
CA SER A 7 -9.51 -8.24 -13.16
C SER A 7 -9.82 -8.87 -11.80
N LEU A 8 -11.07 -8.78 -11.33
CA LEU A 8 -11.41 -9.47 -10.09
C LEU A 8 -11.29 -10.99 -10.25
N GLN A 9 -11.54 -11.57 -11.44
CA GLN A 9 -11.55 -13.03 -11.67
C GLN A 9 -10.26 -13.78 -11.35
N GLU A 10 -9.08 -13.20 -11.58
CA GLU A 10 -7.81 -13.87 -11.20
C GLU A 10 -7.47 -13.70 -9.72
N SER A 11 -7.97 -12.66 -9.05
CA SER A 11 -7.92 -12.61 -7.58
C SER A 11 -8.86 -13.67 -6.97
N ARG A 12 -10.01 -13.96 -7.60
CA ARG A 12 -11.02 -14.92 -7.09
C ARG A 12 -10.43 -16.31 -6.84
N SER A 13 -9.55 -16.82 -7.71
CA SER A 13 -8.90 -18.12 -7.53
C SER A 13 -7.81 -18.15 -6.45
N THR A 14 -7.29 -16.98 -6.03
CA THR A 14 -6.30 -16.88 -4.95
C THR A 14 -6.94 -16.85 -3.57
N TRP A 15 -8.21 -16.42 -3.46
CA TRP A 15 -8.96 -16.39 -2.19
C TRP A 15 -9.75 -17.67 -1.90
N THR A 16 -9.85 -18.62 -2.84
CA THR A 16 -10.69 -19.84 -2.72
C THR A 16 -10.05 -21.00 -1.95
N SER A 17 -8.76 -20.93 -1.60
CA SER A 17 -8.10 -21.89 -0.70
C SER A 17 -6.96 -21.22 0.09
N PRO A 18 -7.26 -20.49 1.18
CA PRO A 18 -6.33 -19.57 1.80
C PRO A 18 -5.55 -20.27 2.91
N SER A 19 -4.61 -21.15 2.53
CA SER A 19 -3.52 -21.49 3.44
C SER A 19 -2.51 -20.33 3.58
N ASN A 20 -2.57 -19.31 2.71
CA ASN A 20 -1.71 -18.14 2.78
C ASN A 20 -2.34 -16.84 2.17
N PRO A 21 -3.03 -16.01 2.97
CA PRO A 21 -3.66 -14.76 2.50
C PRO A 21 -2.65 -13.66 2.13
N ASP A 22 -1.38 -13.78 2.51
CA ASP A 22 -0.36 -12.76 2.24
C ASP A 22 -0.15 -12.52 0.74
N LYS A 23 -0.06 -13.60 -0.04
CA LYS A 23 0.13 -13.51 -1.50
C LYS A 23 -1.04 -12.81 -2.18
N ALA A 24 -2.27 -13.09 -1.72
CA ALA A 24 -3.47 -12.47 -2.25
C ALA A 24 -3.47 -10.96 -1.95
N ILE A 25 -3.15 -10.57 -0.71
CA ILE A 25 -3.01 -9.16 -0.31
C ILE A 25 -1.98 -8.43 -1.17
N VAL A 26 -0.76 -8.98 -1.28
CA VAL A 26 0.33 -8.36 -2.07
C VAL A 26 -0.09 -8.19 -3.53
N SER A 27 -0.68 -9.23 -4.12
CA SER A 27 -1.15 -9.20 -5.51
C SER A 27 -2.24 -8.15 -5.70
N THR A 28 -3.26 -8.13 -4.84
CA THR A 28 -4.37 -7.18 -4.95
C THR A 28 -3.94 -5.73 -4.77
N VAL A 29 -3.17 -5.40 -3.72
CA VAL A 29 -2.68 -4.04 -3.51
C VAL A 29 -1.76 -3.62 -4.65
N SER A 30 -0.90 -4.53 -5.13
CA SER A 30 -0.05 -4.26 -6.29
C SER A 30 -0.89 -3.93 -7.52
N SER A 31 -1.94 -4.68 -7.82
CA SER A 31 -2.79 -4.39 -8.98
C SER A 31 -3.53 -3.07 -8.86
N ILE A 32 -3.97 -2.69 -7.64
CA ILE A 32 -4.64 -1.40 -7.42
C ILE A 32 -3.67 -0.25 -7.68
N ILE A 33 -2.48 -0.27 -7.07
CA ILE A 33 -1.52 0.82 -7.25
C ILE A 33 -0.97 0.85 -8.67
N ASP A 34 -0.82 -0.31 -9.32
CA ASP A 34 -0.40 -0.40 -10.71
C ASP A 34 -1.42 0.25 -11.65
N SER A 35 -2.71 -0.09 -11.46
CA SER A 35 -3.81 0.52 -12.20
C SER A 35 -3.92 2.01 -11.93
N PHE A 36 -3.73 2.45 -10.69
CA PHE A 36 -3.75 3.87 -10.33
C PHE A 36 -2.62 4.65 -11.01
N VAL A 37 -1.42 4.07 -11.10
CA VAL A 37 -0.25 4.76 -11.63
C VAL A 37 -0.20 4.70 -13.15
N PHE A 38 -0.48 3.55 -13.76
CA PHE A 38 -0.23 3.29 -15.19
C PHE A 38 -1.49 3.01 -16.03
N GLY A 39 -2.67 2.93 -15.41
CA GLY A 39 -3.93 2.67 -16.11
C GLY A 39 -4.12 1.22 -16.56
N GLY A 40 -3.20 0.31 -16.18
CA GLY A 40 -3.20 -1.10 -16.55
C GLY A 40 -2.99 -2.00 -15.35
N LEU A 41 -3.20 -3.30 -15.54
CA LEU A 41 -3.07 -4.33 -14.49
C LEU A 41 -1.86 -5.22 -14.78
N ASP A 42 -0.72 -4.62 -15.11
CA ASP A 42 0.49 -5.40 -15.25
C ASP A 42 0.92 -5.82 -13.85
N LYS A 43 0.93 -7.14 -13.62
CA LYS A 43 1.24 -7.70 -12.31
C LYS A 43 2.67 -7.32 -11.92
N CYS A 44 2.87 -6.96 -10.64
CA CYS A 44 4.21 -6.90 -10.07
C CYS A 44 4.94 -8.21 -10.38
N THR A 45 5.98 -8.12 -11.20
CA THR A 45 6.82 -9.26 -11.53
C THR A 45 7.55 -9.72 -10.26
N ALA A 46 7.93 -10.99 -10.19
CA ALA A 46 8.74 -11.50 -9.08
C ALA A 46 10.05 -10.70 -8.94
N SER A 47 10.67 -10.35 -10.07
CA SER A 47 11.86 -9.49 -10.13
C SER A 47 11.62 -8.11 -9.53
N TRP A 48 10.46 -7.50 -9.76
CA TRP A 48 10.15 -6.21 -9.18
C TRP A 48 10.00 -6.27 -7.67
N LYS A 49 9.27 -7.28 -7.17
CA LYS A 49 9.12 -7.50 -5.72
C LYS A 49 10.48 -7.72 -5.05
N ASP A 50 11.33 -8.55 -5.64
CA ASP A 50 12.67 -8.83 -5.11
C ASP A 50 13.53 -7.56 -5.05
N ASN A 51 13.45 -6.70 -6.08
CA ASN A 51 14.14 -5.42 -6.09
C ASN A 51 13.57 -4.46 -5.04
N LEU A 52 12.25 -4.42 -4.85
CA LEU A 52 11.62 -3.60 -3.81
C LEU A 52 12.04 -4.03 -2.41
N ASP A 53 11.97 -5.33 -2.12
CA ASP A 53 12.37 -5.89 -0.83
C ASP A 53 13.86 -5.62 -0.58
N ALA A 54 14.70 -5.68 -1.63
CA ALA A 54 16.10 -5.28 -1.55
C ALA A 54 16.26 -3.78 -1.26
N ILE A 55 15.48 -2.90 -1.87
CA ILE A 55 15.51 -1.46 -1.61
C ILE A 55 15.14 -1.19 -0.15
N LEU A 56 13.99 -1.69 0.32
CA LEU A 56 13.48 -1.45 1.67
C LEU A 56 14.42 -2.00 2.76
N LYS A 57 15.01 -3.18 2.52
CA LYS A 57 16.00 -3.76 3.44
C LYS A 57 17.30 -2.97 3.46
N ASN A 58 17.83 -2.58 2.30
CA ASN A 58 19.14 -1.97 2.21
C ASN A 58 19.10 -0.47 2.52
N VAL A 59 17.98 0.24 2.31
CA VAL A 59 17.86 1.67 2.64
C VAL A 59 17.95 1.88 4.14
N ALA A 60 17.33 1.03 4.95
CA ALA A 60 17.36 1.11 6.42
C ALA A 60 18.64 0.50 7.03
N ALA A 61 19.52 -0.11 6.22
CA ALA A 61 20.71 -0.79 6.73
C ALA A 61 21.72 0.21 7.33
N PRO A 62 22.37 -0.11 8.47
CA PRO A 62 23.35 0.79 9.09
C PRO A 62 24.47 1.22 8.15
N GLN A 63 24.95 0.34 7.27
CA GLN A 63 25.99 0.67 6.30
C GLN A 63 25.53 1.74 5.30
N THR A 64 24.29 1.65 4.81
CA THR A 64 23.69 2.64 3.90
C THR A 64 23.52 3.98 4.60
N GLN A 65 23.04 3.96 5.85
CA GLN A 65 22.88 5.18 6.66
C GLN A 65 24.23 5.85 6.96
N LEU A 66 25.29 5.07 7.20
CA LEU A 66 26.66 5.58 7.36
C LEU A 66 27.17 6.24 6.08
N VAL A 67 26.98 5.60 4.92
CA VAL A 67 27.40 6.18 3.63
C VAL A 67 26.62 7.48 3.32
N ASN A 68 25.32 7.52 3.64
CA ASN A 68 24.51 8.73 3.50
C ASN A 68 24.96 9.87 4.44
N SER A 69 25.33 9.53 5.67
CA SER A 69 25.78 10.50 6.67
C SER A 69 27.20 11.02 6.38
N TYR A 70 28.05 10.15 5.82
CA TYR A 70 29.44 10.45 5.51
C TYR A 70 29.75 10.06 4.06
N PRO A 71 29.50 10.95 3.09
CA PRO A 71 29.60 10.63 1.66
C PRO A 71 30.97 10.10 1.22
N LEU A 72 32.06 10.41 1.94
CA LEU A 72 33.39 9.89 1.65
C LEU A 72 33.49 8.35 1.83
N LEU A 73 32.65 7.75 2.68
CA LEU A 73 32.64 6.30 2.90
C LEU A 73 32.20 5.50 1.67
N ARG A 74 31.61 6.14 0.66
CA ARG A 74 31.29 5.51 -0.63
C ARG A 74 32.53 4.97 -1.36
N PHE A 75 33.72 5.53 -1.07
CA PHE A 75 34.98 5.09 -1.67
C PHE A 75 35.57 3.86 -0.97
N CYS A 76 35.04 3.45 0.20
CA CYS A 76 35.43 2.22 0.87
C CYS A 76 34.56 1.04 0.36
N PRO A 77 35.12 0.06 -0.37
CA PRO A 77 34.32 -1.00 -1.00
C PRO A 77 33.50 -1.85 -0.03
N ILE A 78 34.00 -2.04 1.19
CA ILE A 78 33.33 -2.84 2.23
C ILE A 78 32.08 -2.11 2.73
N LEU A 79 32.19 -0.82 3.04
CA LEU A 79 31.08 -0.01 3.54
C LEU A 79 30.09 0.33 2.43
N ASN A 80 30.57 0.51 1.20
CA ASN A 80 29.75 0.84 0.04
C ASN A 80 29.01 -0.38 -0.56
N ARG A 81 29.26 -1.60 -0.09
CA ARG A 81 28.68 -2.82 -0.69
C ARG A 81 27.15 -2.82 -0.61
N THR A 82 26.59 -2.49 0.55
CA THR A 82 25.13 -2.45 0.77
C THR A 82 24.49 -1.30 0.00
N PHE A 83 25.11 -0.12 0.02
CA PHE A 83 24.68 1.04 -0.76
C PHE A 83 24.66 0.75 -2.26
N THR A 84 25.69 0.07 -2.78
CA THR A 84 25.76 -0.35 -4.19
C THR A 84 24.63 -1.30 -4.57
N LYS A 85 24.27 -2.26 -3.69
CA LYS A 85 23.12 -3.14 -3.90
C LYS A 85 21.80 -2.36 -3.94
N PHE A 86 21.64 -1.40 -3.02
CA PHE A 86 20.49 -0.49 -3.00
C PHE A 86 20.37 0.29 -4.33
N VAL A 87 21.46 0.92 -4.78
CA VAL A 87 21.50 1.66 -6.06
C VAL A 87 21.19 0.75 -7.24
N LYS A 88 21.75 -0.47 -7.28
CA LYS A 88 21.50 -1.42 -8.37
C LYS A 88 20.03 -1.85 -8.45
N ALA A 89 19.41 -2.14 -7.31
CA ALA A 89 17.98 -2.49 -7.26
C ALA A 89 17.10 -1.30 -7.68
N GLY A 90 17.41 -0.09 -7.22
CA GLY A 90 16.72 1.14 -7.64
C GLY A 90 16.84 1.40 -9.15
N ASN A 91 18.04 1.20 -9.72
CA ASN A 91 18.24 1.34 -11.16
C ASN A 91 17.42 0.33 -11.96
N ALA A 92 17.33 -0.92 -11.50
CA ALA A 92 16.52 -1.95 -12.16
C ALA A 92 15.03 -1.55 -12.19
N ILE A 93 14.49 -1.08 -11.06
CA ILE A 93 13.12 -0.57 -10.99
C ILE A 93 12.94 0.65 -11.90
N ASN A 94 13.86 1.61 -11.88
CA ASN A 94 13.78 2.81 -12.71
C ASN A 94 13.82 2.49 -14.21
N THR A 95 14.57 1.46 -14.63
CA THR A 95 14.57 1.00 -16.02
C THR A 95 13.20 0.46 -16.43
N GLU A 96 12.58 -0.37 -15.59
CA GLU A 96 11.25 -0.91 -15.88
C GLU A 96 10.16 0.18 -15.82
N LEU A 97 10.20 1.08 -14.84
CA LEU A 97 9.36 2.29 -14.79
C LEU A 97 9.49 3.12 -16.07
N GLY A 98 10.72 3.33 -16.56
CA GLY A 98 11.00 4.10 -17.76
C GLY A 98 10.28 3.56 -18.99
N SER A 99 10.34 2.25 -19.21
CA SER A 99 9.63 1.59 -20.31
C SER A 99 8.11 1.80 -20.22
N ARG A 100 7.55 1.74 -19.02
CA ARG A 100 6.11 1.90 -18.78
C ARG A 100 5.63 3.34 -18.96
N VAL A 101 6.40 4.29 -18.42
CA VAL A 101 6.14 5.73 -18.61
C VAL A 101 6.21 6.09 -20.09
N ALA A 102 7.20 5.60 -20.83
CA ALA A 102 7.33 5.83 -22.27
C ALA A 102 6.11 5.27 -23.04
N ALA A 103 5.70 4.04 -22.74
CA ALA A 103 4.51 3.44 -23.35
C ALA A 103 3.24 4.25 -23.07
N ARG A 104 3.03 4.69 -21.82
CA ARG A 104 1.84 5.46 -21.44
C ARG A 104 1.83 6.89 -22.01
N ARG A 105 3.01 7.51 -22.15
CA ARG A 105 3.15 8.82 -22.81
C ARG A 105 2.76 8.76 -24.28
N GLN A 106 3.16 7.70 -24.99
CA GLN A 106 2.74 7.47 -26.38
C GLN A 106 1.23 7.29 -26.49
N MET A 107 0.61 6.48 -25.62
CA MET A 107 -0.85 6.30 -25.59
C MET A 107 -1.60 7.61 -25.28
N SER A 108 -1.09 8.41 -24.33
CA SER A 108 -1.71 9.67 -23.93
C SER A 108 -1.64 10.75 -25.01
N ALA A 109 -0.62 10.73 -25.88
CA ALA A 109 -0.52 11.64 -27.02
C ALA A 109 -1.60 11.39 -28.08
N VAL A 110 -2.22 10.20 -28.09
CA VAL A 110 -3.27 9.82 -29.04
C VAL A 110 -4.68 10.19 -28.53
N SER A 111 -4.87 10.31 -27.21
CA SER A 111 -6.16 10.69 -26.62
C SER A 111 -6.27 12.21 -26.42
N GLU A 112 -6.65 12.96 -27.45
CA GLU A 112 -6.79 14.43 -27.40
C GLU A 112 -8.12 14.94 -26.81
N HIS A 113 -8.96 14.10 -26.21
CA HIS A 113 -10.22 14.54 -25.62
C HIS A 113 -10.00 15.11 -24.20
N ASP A 114 -9.89 16.44 -24.13
CA ASP A 114 -9.51 17.18 -22.92
C ASP A 114 -10.54 17.02 -21.78
N ASP A 115 -11.83 16.85 -22.13
CA ASP A 115 -12.96 16.83 -21.19
C ASP A 115 -13.07 15.55 -20.33
N GLN A 116 -12.32 14.49 -20.63
CA GLN A 116 -12.37 13.26 -19.84
C GLN A 116 -11.46 13.31 -18.61
N LEU A 117 -11.94 12.78 -17.48
CA LEU A 117 -11.11 12.57 -16.30
C LEU A 117 -9.94 11.64 -16.66
N PRO A 118 -8.72 11.91 -16.14
CA PRO A 118 -7.59 11.03 -16.39
C PRO A 118 -7.84 9.64 -15.78
N GLU A 119 -7.48 8.61 -16.52
CA GLU A 119 -7.62 7.21 -16.12
C GLU A 119 -6.57 6.80 -15.09
N ASP A 120 -5.41 7.46 -15.10
CA ASP A 120 -4.27 7.17 -14.22
C ASP A 120 -3.41 8.40 -13.95
N PHE A 121 -2.43 8.20 -13.06
CA PHE A 121 -1.50 9.23 -12.65
C PHE A 121 -0.67 9.82 -13.79
N ILE A 122 -0.15 9.01 -14.72
CA ILE A 122 0.69 9.50 -15.81
C ILE A 122 -0.11 10.43 -16.73
N GLN A 123 -1.34 10.02 -17.09
CA GLN A 123 -2.22 10.87 -17.88
C GLN A 123 -2.59 12.15 -17.12
N ALA A 124 -2.89 12.06 -15.83
CA ALA A 124 -3.17 13.22 -14.99
C ALA A 124 -1.98 14.20 -14.93
N ALA A 125 -0.77 13.69 -14.74
CA ALA A 125 0.46 14.48 -14.69
C ALA A 125 0.74 15.18 -16.02
N LEU A 126 0.60 14.47 -17.15
CA LEU A 126 0.80 15.03 -18.48
C LEU A 126 -0.28 16.05 -18.87
N LYS A 127 -1.53 15.87 -18.41
CA LYS A 127 -2.59 16.90 -18.54
C LYS A 127 -2.24 18.16 -17.78
N GLN A 128 -1.70 18.03 -16.56
CA GLN A 128 -1.28 19.18 -15.76
C GLN A 128 -0.09 19.91 -16.38
N ASN A 129 0.92 19.19 -16.87
CA ASN A 129 2.06 19.77 -17.54
C ASN A 129 2.67 18.78 -18.55
N LYS A 130 2.42 19.04 -19.84
CA LYS A 130 2.94 18.24 -20.96
C LYS A 130 4.47 18.23 -21.05
N ASN A 131 5.14 19.19 -20.43
CA ASN A 131 6.59 19.38 -20.47
C ASN A 131 7.32 18.67 -19.31
N TYR A 132 6.64 17.86 -18.50
CA TYR A 132 7.35 17.05 -17.50
C TYR A 132 8.40 16.16 -18.17
N SER A 133 9.59 16.15 -17.58
CA SER A 133 10.69 15.29 -17.99
C SER A 133 10.36 13.83 -17.68
N ASP A 134 10.91 12.91 -18.46
CA ASP A 134 10.74 11.47 -18.17
C ASP A 134 11.28 11.12 -16.78
N THR A 135 12.38 11.74 -16.35
CA THR A 135 12.90 11.56 -14.98
C THR A 135 11.85 11.95 -13.94
N THR A 136 11.18 13.09 -14.09
CA THR A 136 10.13 13.52 -13.15
C THR A 136 8.98 12.51 -13.09
N LEU A 137 8.52 12.04 -14.25
CA LEU A 137 7.42 11.07 -14.33
C LEU A 137 7.82 9.71 -13.74
N ILE A 138 9.01 9.21 -14.08
CA ILE A 138 9.55 7.95 -13.58
C ILE A 138 9.71 7.99 -12.06
N THR A 139 10.35 9.03 -11.52
CA THR A 139 10.54 9.15 -10.06
C THR A 139 9.20 9.28 -9.35
N SER A 140 8.29 10.13 -9.85
CA SER A 140 6.99 10.33 -9.20
C SER A 140 6.13 9.06 -9.24
N ALA A 141 6.13 8.33 -10.36
CA ALA A 141 5.44 7.05 -10.50
C ALA A 141 6.05 5.99 -9.57
N GLY A 142 7.38 5.93 -9.47
CA GLY A 142 8.09 5.06 -8.55
C GLY A 142 7.77 5.35 -7.09
N ASP A 143 7.77 6.62 -6.68
CA ASP A 143 7.43 7.04 -5.31
C ASP A 143 6.00 6.65 -4.94
N LEU A 144 5.03 6.91 -5.83
CA LEU A 144 3.64 6.51 -5.62
C LEU A 144 3.48 4.99 -5.52
N TRP A 145 4.11 4.26 -6.43
CA TRP A 145 3.99 2.80 -6.50
C TRP A 145 4.62 2.12 -5.28
N THR A 146 5.87 2.47 -4.97
CA THR A 146 6.62 1.83 -3.87
C THR A 146 6.08 2.21 -2.49
N GLY A 147 5.72 3.48 -2.31
CA GLY A 147 5.11 3.99 -1.08
C GLY A 147 3.70 3.43 -0.86
N GLY A 148 2.88 3.36 -1.91
CA GLY A 148 1.51 2.84 -1.84
C GLY A 148 1.43 1.33 -1.62
N LEU A 149 2.33 0.55 -2.22
CA LEU A 149 2.31 -0.91 -2.07
C LEU A 149 2.71 -1.36 -0.67
N SER A 150 3.96 -1.06 -0.29
CA SER A 150 4.57 -1.66 0.90
C SER A 150 3.77 -1.31 2.17
N THR A 151 3.43 -0.04 2.35
CA THR A 151 2.75 0.44 3.54
C THR A 151 1.32 -0.10 3.70
N THR A 152 0.51 -0.14 2.62
CA THR A 152 -0.84 -0.71 2.68
C THR A 152 -0.78 -2.22 2.94
N VAL A 153 0.13 -2.96 2.30
CA VAL A 153 0.31 -4.39 2.55
C VAL A 153 0.65 -4.64 4.02
N THR A 154 1.58 -3.88 4.61
CA THR A 154 1.90 -3.97 6.04
C THR A 154 0.66 -3.77 6.91
N LEU A 155 -0.17 -2.75 6.61
CA LEU A 155 -1.38 -2.45 7.38
C LEU A 155 -2.42 -3.57 7.28
N LEU A 156 -2.63 -4.14 6.08
CA LEU A 156 -3.54 -5.26 5.90
C LEU A 156 -3.06 -6.52 6.63
N ARG A 157 -1.75 -6.80 6.64
CA ARG A 157 -1.18 -7.89 7.44
C ARG A 157 -1.48 -7.72 8.93
N TRP A 158 -1.24 -6.51 9.46
CA TRP A 158 -1.57 -6.21 10.85
C TRP A 158 -3.06 -6.27 11.13
N ALA A 159 -3.91 -5.88 10.19
CA ALA A 159 -5.35 -6.01 10.33
C ALA A 159 -5.74 -7.47 10.55
N LEU A 160 -5.20 -8.40 9.74
CA LEU A 160 -5.44 -9.84 9.93
C LEU A 160 -4.98 -10.31 11.31
N ILE A 161 -3.77 -9.93 11.72
CA ILE A 161 -3.19 -10.30 13.01
C ILE A 161 -4.07 -9.78 14.16
N TYR A 162 -4.38 -8.48 14.19
CA TYR A 162 -5.17 -7.88 15.27
C TYR A 162 -6.61 -8.43 15.31
N LEU A 163 -7.24 -8.68 14.17
CA LEU A 163 -8.61 -9.24 14.15
C LEU A 163 -8.67 -10.69 14.62
N VAL A 164 -7.59 -11.47 14.48
CA VAL A 164 -7.45 -12.80 15.10
C VAL A 164 -7.27 -12.70 16.61
N HIS A 165 -6.54 -11.71 17.10
CA HIS A 165 -6.38 -11.46 18.54
C HIS A 165 -7.64 -10.89 19.20
N HIS A 166 -8.51 -10.24 18.42
CA HIS A 166 -9.71 -9.55 18.91
C HIS A 166 -10.98 -10.05 18.20
N PRO A 167 -11.41 -11.31 18.42
CA PRO A 167 -12.55 -11.90 17.72
C PRO A 167 -13.86 -11.13 17.96
N ASN A 168 -14.05 -10.54 19.15
CA ASN A 168 -15.20 -9.68 19.45
C ASN A 168 -15.26 -8.43 18.56
N VAL A 169 -14.10 -7.83 18.24
CA VAL A 169 -14.02 -6.69 17.32
C VAL A 169 -14.33 -7.17 15.90
N GLN A 170 -13.76 -8.31 15.49
CA GLN A 170 -14.00 -8.93 14.19
C GLN A 170 -15.49 -9.20 13.94
N THR A 171 -16.19 -9.83 14.90
CA THR A 171 -17.63 -10.09 14.81
C THR A 171 -18.41 -8.78 14.67
N ARG A 172 -18.11 -7.79 15.49
CA ARG A 172 -18.84 -6.51 15.48
C ARG A 172 -18.64 -5.72 14.18
N ILE A 173 -17.42 -5.63 13.65
CA ILE A 173 -17.20 -4.96 12.34
C ILE A 173 -17.87 -5.73 11.21
N ARG A 174 -17.92 -7.06 11.31
CA ARG A 174 -18.56 -7.91 10.31
C ARG A 174 -20.07 -7.71 10.29
N GLU A 175 -20.72 -7.69 11.46
CA GLU A 175 -22.15 -7.37 11.59
C GLU A 175 -22.46 -6.00 10.97
N GLU A 176 -21.72 -4.96 11.36
CA GLU A 176 -21.93 -3.60 10.87
C GLU A 176 -21.73 -3.48 9.34
N VAL A 177 -20.71 -4.14 8.78
CA VAL A 177 -20.47 -4.16 7.33
C VAL A 177 -21.57 -4.91 6.58
N LEU A 178 -22.04 -6.04 7.11
CA LEU A 178 -23.11 -6.83 6.50
C LEU A 178 -24.44 -6.11 6.55
N GLU A 179 -24.76 -5.42 7.64
CA GLU A 179 -25.96 -4.60 7.77
C GLU A 179 -25.94 -3.42 6.77
N ALA A 180 -24.81 -2.73 6.66
CA ALA A 180 -24.70 -1.54 5.81
C ALA A 180 -24.66 -1.85 4.31
N PHE A 181 -24.00 -2.95 3.91
CA PHE A 181 -23.69 -3.21 2.50
C PHE A 181 -24.21 -4.55 1.97
N GLY A 182 -24.61 -5.51 2.82
CA GLY A 182 -25.02 -6.84 2.38
C GLY A 182 -23.99 -7.48 1.45
N GLN A 183 -24.40 -7.83 0.22
CA GLN A 183 -23.51 -8.40 -0.81
C GLN A 183 -22.74 -7.35 -1.63
N SER A 184 -23.25 -6.11 -1.65
CA SER A 184 -22.69 -4.99 -2.41
C SER A 184 -21.27 -4.67 -1.93
N MET A 185 -20.39 -4.26 -2.84
CA MET A 185 -19.01 -3.90 -2.46
C MET A 185 -19.02 -2.73 -1.46
N PRO A 186 -18.28 -2.82 -0.34
CA PRO A 186 -18.18 -1.72 0.61
C PRO A 186 -17.67 -0.46 -0.08
N ASN A 187 -18.35 0.66 0.15
CA ASN A 187 -18.05 1.93 -0.48
C ASN A 187 -17.56 2.94 0.55
N TYR A 188 -16.33 3.43 0.40
CA TYR A 188 -15.75 4.41 1.33
C TYR A 188 -16.50 5.76 1.34
N LYS A 189 -17.23 6.10 0.28
CA LYS A 189 -18.09 7.30 0.27
C LYS A 189 -19.23 7.23 1.28
N GLU A 190 -19.61 6.03 1.71
CA GLU A 190 -20.69 5.75 2.64
C GLU A 190 -20.17 5.27 4.01
N LYS A 191 -18.91 5.62 4.34
CA LYS A 191 -18.25 5.26 5.60
C LYS A 191 -19.00 5.67 6.87
N GLU A 192 -19.89 6.66 6.77
CA GLU A 192 -20.76 7.12 7.85
C GLU A 192 -21.75 6.04 8.29
N LYS A 193 -22.06 5.06 7.43
CA LYS A 193 -22.90 3.89 7.76
C LYS A 193 -22.20 2.86 8.64
N THR A 194 -20.85 2.87 8.70
CA THR A 194 -20.06 1.91 9.46
C THR A 194 -19.07 2.59 10.42
N PRO A 195 -19.57 3.37 11.40
CA PRO A 195 -18.72 4.14 12.30
C PRO A 195 -17.74 3.27 13.11
N TYR A 196 -18.13 2.04 13.50
CA TYR A 196 -17.27 1.15 14.27
C TYR A 196 -16.16 0.52 13.41
N PHE A 197 -16.46 0.13 12.18
CA PHE A 197 -15.50 -0.34 11.20
C PHE A 197 -14.50 0.76 10.83
N LEU A 198 -14.97 1.97 10.57
CA LEU A 198 -14.10 3.11 10.33
C LEU A 198 -13.22 3.44 11.54
N ALA A 199 -13.76 3.36 12.76
CA ALA A 199 -12.98 3.51 13.99
C ALA A 199 -11.91 2.42 14.13
N THR A 200 -12.22 1.18 13.76
CA THR A 200 -11.28 0.05 13.78
C THR A 200 -10.11 0.27 12.81
N ILE A 201 -10.38 0.79 11.60
CA ILE A 201 -9.31 1.18 10.65
C ILE A 201 -8.43 2.30 11.22
N ARG A 202 -9.03 3.30 11.87
CA ARG A 202 -8.28 4.38 12.52
C ARG A 202 -7.42 3.87 13.67
N GLU A 203 -7.94 2.93 14.46
CA GLU A 203 -7.20 2.32 15.55
C GLU A 203 -6.05 1.44 15.04
N LEU A 204 -6.27 0.70 13.95
CA LEU A 204 -5.21 -0.03 13.26
C LEU A 204 -4.07 0.93 12.83
N LEU A 205 -4.42 2.03 12.16
CA LEU A 205 -3.45 3.06 11.75
C LEU A 205 -2.69 3.65 12.96
N ARG A 206 -3.36 3.81 14.10
CA ARG A 206 -2.77 4.33 15.35
C ARG A 206 -1.77 3.34 15.96
N LEU A 207 -2.15 2.07 16.05
CA LEU A 207 -1.37 1.01 16.69
C LEU A 207 -0.16 0.56 15.86
N VAL A 208 -0.37 0.45 14.54
CA VAL A 208 0.67 -0.01 13.63
C VAL A 208 1.70 1.09 13.44
N ASN A 209 1.25 2.34 13.25
CA ASN A 209 2.09 3.47 12.87
C ASN A 209 3.17 3.04 11.87
N VAL A 210 2.73 2.71 10.65
CA VAL A 210 3.50 1.90 9.68
C VAL A 210 4.91 2.43 9.43
N LEU A 211 5.13 3.75 9.50
CA LEU A 211 6.43 4.40 9.48
C LEU A 211 6.69 5.07 10.84
N PRO A 212 7.23 4.34 11.84
CA PRO A 212 7.32 4.83 13.22
C PRO A 212 8.17 6.10 13.39
N TYR A 213 9.15 6.28 12.52
CA TYR A 213 10.05 7.45 12.51
C TYR A 213 9.66 8.51 11.47
N GLY A 214 8.56 8.29 10.73
CA GLY A 214 8.20 9.11 9.59
C GLY A 214 9.28 9.14 8.50
N ILE A 215 9.24 10.20 7.68
CA ILE A 215 10.29 10.51 6.70
C ILE A 215 11.06 11.74 7.22
N PRO A 216 12.41 11.76 7.18
CA PRO A 216 13.19 12.90 7.64
C PRO A 216 12.78 14.22 6.97
N HIS A 217 12.64 15.28 7.76
CA HIS A 217 12.33 16.63 7.30
C HIS A 217 13.52 17.57 7.54
N SER A 218 13.58 18.68 6.79
CA SER A 218 14.52 19.77 7.02
C SER A 218 13.79 21.11 7.14
N PHE A 219 14.33 22.01 7.96
CA PHE A 219 13.79 23.37 8.09
C PHE A 219 14.18 24.20 6.85
N LEU A 220 13.20 24.85 6.22
CA LEU A 220 13.44 25.80 5.12
C LEU A 220 13.97 27.15 5.64
N ASN A 221 13.62 27.50 6.87
CA ASN A 221 14.10 28.69 7.57
C ASN A 221 14.19 28.38 9.07
N THR A 222 15.29 28.76 9.71
CA THR A 222 15.57 28.49 11.13
C THR A 222 14.94 29.51 12.07
N SER A 223 14.30 30.57 11.55
CA SER A 223 13.73 31.66 12.36
C SER A 223 12.33 31.41 12.91
N HIS A 224 11.65 30.32 12.53
CA HIS A 224 10.32 30.00 13.04
C HIS A 224 10.37 28.95 14.16
N ASN A 225 10.25 29.44 15.41
CA ASN A 225 10.06 28.65 16.64
C ASN A 225 8.60 28.23 16.85
N ASP A 226 7.88 27.86 15.78
CA ASP A 226 6.48 27.46 15.90
C ASP A 226 6.38 25.95 16.20
N PHE A 227 6.66 25.60 17.44
CA PHE A 227 6.39 24.26 17.99
C PHE A 227 4.92 24.19 18.43
N SER A 228 3.99 24.31 17.50
CA SER A 228 2.60 23.96 17.79
C SER A 228 2.52 22.43 17.93
N ASN A 229 2.21 21.99 19.15
CA ASN A 229 1.96 20.59 19.48
C ASN A 229 0.65 20.15 18.79
N PRO A 230 0.67 19.29 17.77
CA PRO A 230 -0.54 18.95 17.08
C PRO A 230 -1.15 17.67 17.68
N GLN A 231 -2.49 17.61 17.71
CA GLN A 231 -3.32 16.54 18.29
C GLN A 231 -2.85 15.10 18.00
N ASN A 232 -3.14 14.16 18.89
CA ASN A 232 -2.46 12.87 19.07
C ASN A 232 -2.63 11.78 17.95
N PHE A 233 -3.02 12.11 16.72
CA PHE A 233 -3.25 11.10 15.65
C PHE A 233 -2.88 11.59 14.23
N PHE A 234 -1.65 11.27 13.77
CA PHE A 234 -1.17 11.57 12.42
C PHE A 234 -0.51 10.37 11.71
N PRO A 235 -1.24 9.28 11.43
CA PRO A 235 -0.66 8.10 10.76
C PRO A 235 -0.17 8.39 9.32
N PHE A 236 -0.58 9.52 8.75
CA PHE A 236 -0.16 10.00 7.43
C PHE A 236 0.70 11.27 7.51
N GLY A 237 1.15 11.65 8.70
CA GLY A 237 1.79 12.95 8.95
C GLY A 237 0.84 14.14 8.78
N ALA A 238 1.42 15.33 8.76
CA ALA A 238 0.71 16.61 8.69
C ALA A 238 1.44 17.64 7.82
N GLY A 239 0.74 18.72 7.48
CA GLY A 239 1.28 19.83 6.69
C GLY A 239 1.56 19.46 5.22
N ARG A 240 2.46 20.23 4.59
CA ARG A 240 2.78 20.09 3.15
C ARG A 240 3.45 18.76 2.77
N ARG A 241 3.93 18.00 3.75
CA ARG A 241 4.56 16.68 3.58
C ARG A 241 3.68 15.54 4.07
N ARG A 242 2.39 15.79 4.34
CA ARG A 242 1.41 14.73 4.57
C ARG A 242 1.44 13.75 3.38
N CYS A 243 1.26 12.46 3.69
CA CYS A 243 1.20 11.40 2.68
C CYS A 243 0.25 11.75 1.54
N ALA A 244 0.76 11.81 0.32
CA ALA A 244 -0.02 12.09 -0.88
C ALA A 244 -1.05 10.98 -1.17
N GLY A 245 -0.75 9.75 -0.76
CA GLY A 245 -1.60 8.58 -0.95
C GLY A 245 -2.66 8.36 0.13
N SER A 246 -2.83 9.27 1.11
CA SER A 246 -3.72 9.00 2.26
C SER A 246 -5.16 8.67 1.88
N SER A 247 -5.68 9.34 0.84
CA SER A 247 -7.05 9.10 0.36
C SER A 247 -7.19 7.71 -0.25
N LEU A 248 -6.22 7.28 -1.07
CA LEU A 248 -6.21 5.95 -1.67
C LEU A 248 -6.05 4.88 -0.59
N ALA A 249 -5.13 5.07 0.36
CA ALA A 249 -4.91 4.13 1.46
C ALA A 249 -6.18 3.89 2.31
N TYR A 250 -6.95 4.94 2.63
CA TYR A 250 -8.23 4.76 3.33
C TYR A 250 -9.24 3.96 2.51
N ILE A 251 -9.33 4.22 1.20
CA ILE A 251 -10.23 3.48 0.30
C ILE A 251 -9.80 2.02 0.22
N GLU A 252 -8.51 1.75 0.00
CA GLU A 252 -7.97 0.38 -0.07
C GLU A 252 -8.24 -0.39 1.21
N LEU A 253 -7.89 0.16 2.38
CA LEU A 253 -8.13 -0.49 3.67
C LEU A 253 -9.61 -0.75 3.88
N TYR A 254 -10.47 0.22 3.59
CA TYR A 254 -11.91 0.09 3.81
C TYR A 254 -12.56 -0.94 2.88
N VAL A 255 -12.25 -0.89 1.59
CA VAL A 255 -12.82 -1.81 0.59
C VAL A 255 -12.29 -3.23 0.81
N LEU A 256 -10.98 -3.40 1.00
CA LEU A 256 -10.38 -4.73 1.14
C LEU A 256 -10.76 -5.39 2.46
N LEU A 257 -10.67 -4.68 3.59
CA LEU A 257 -11.09 -5.25 4.88
C LEU A 257 -12.60 -5.46 4.93
N GLY A 258 -13.40 -4.53 4.40
CA GLY A 258 -14.84 -4.70 4.32
C GLY A 258 -15.20 -5.93 3.48
N ARG A 259 -14.49 -6.16 2.37
CA ARG A 259 -14.72 -7.35 1.54
C ARG A 259 -14.30 -8.62 2.27
N ILE A 260 -13.20 -8.60 3.01
CA ILE A 260 -12.83 -9.75 3.87
C ILE A 260 -13.94 -10.01 4.89
N MET A 261 -14.46 -8.97 5.55
CA MET A 261 -15.54 -9.09 6.54
C MET A 261 -16.88 -9.56 5.95
N GLN A 262 -17.14 -9.39 4.66
CA GLN A 262 -18.36 -9.92 4.03
C GLN A 262 -18.32 -11.44 3.79
N PHE A 263 -17.13 -11.98 3.49
CA PHE A 263 -16.99 -13.35 2.97
C PHE A 263 -16.22 -14.30 3.89
N PHE A 264 -15.44 -13.75 4.83
CA PHE A 264 -14.51 -14.56 5.60
C PHE A 264 -14.58 -14.24 7.09
N GLU A 265 -14.31 -15.27 7.87
CA GLU A 265 -13.86 -15.15 9.25
C GLU A 265 -12.37 -15.49 9.30
N ILE A 266 -11.63 -14.73 10.10
CA ILE A 266 -10.18 -14.84 10.24
C ILE A 266 -9.90 -15.64 11.50
N HIS A 267 -9.24 -16.78 11.35
CA HIS A 267 -8.93 -17.73 12.42
C HIS A 267 -7.41 -17.93 12.53
N PRO A 268 -6.89 -18.22 13.74
CA PRO A 268 -5.50 -18.64 13.90
C PRO A 268 -5.25 -19.99 13.21
N GLU A 269 -4.07 -20.17 12.61
CA GLU A 269 -3.64 -21.51 12.14
C GLU A 269 -3.37 -22.39 13.37
N ASP A 270 -3.95 -23.60 13.39
CA ASP A 270 -3.80 -24.59 14.47
C ASP A 270 -4.11 -24.05 15.88
N GLY A 271 -4.97 -23.04 16.00
CA GLY A 271 -5.32 -22.41 17.27
C GLY A 271 -4.22 -21.51 17.87
N LYS A 272 -3.09 -21.35 17.17
CA LYS A 272 -1.96 -20.54 17.65
C LYS A 272 -2.07 -19.10 17.17
N LEU A 273 -2.12 -18.16 18.10
CA LEU A 273 -2.15 -16.73 17.78
C LEU A 273 -0.82 -16.29 17.13
N PRO A 274 -0.87 -15.46 16.07
CA PRO A 274 0.32 -14.87 15.47
C PRO A 274 1.01 -13.92 16.44
N SER A 275 2.33 -13.75 16.31
CA SER A 275 3.10 -12.84 17.16
C SER A 275 2.72 -11.37 16.91
N LEU A 276 2.68 -10.57 17.97
CA LEU A 276 2.54 -9.10 17.89
C LEU A 276 3.89 -8.37 17.83
N GLN A 277 4.99 -9.11 17.69
CA GLN A 277 6.33 -8.53 17.54
C GLN A 277 6.55 -7.98 16.14
N ARG A 278 7.31 -6.89 16.07
CA ARG A 278 7.67 -6.19 14.83
C ARG A 278 9.05 -6.64 14.34
N SER A 279 9.20 -6.77 13.03
CA SER A 279 10.49 -6.94 12.38
C SER A 279 11.21 -5.58 12.28
N PRO A 280 12.53 -5.51 12.51
CA PRO A 280 13.28 -4.28 12.29
C PRO A 280 13.27 -3.92 10.79
N GLY A 281 13.08 -2.65 10.48
CA GLY A 281 13.02 -2.16 9.10
C GLY A 281 12.55 -0.72 9.00
N MET A 282 12.34 -0.27 7.77
CA MET A 282 11.74 1.04 7.48
C MET A 282 10.27 1.09 7.90
N THR A 283 9.52 0.04 7.59
CA THR A 283 8.13 -0.14 8.01
C THR A 283 8.04 -1.04 9.24
N ASN A 284 7.02 -0.83 10.08
CA ASN A 284 6.67 -1.71 11.18
C ASN A 284 6.04 -3.01 10.66
N GLU A 285 6.81 -3.86 9.97
CA GLU A 285 6.33 -5.18 9.51
C GLU A 285 6.10 -6.14 10.68
N PRO A 286 5.07 -7.01 10.64
CA PRO A 286 4.98 -8.12 11.56
C PRO A 286 6.05 -9.18 11.25
N LEU A 287 6.38 -10.02 12.23
CA LEU A 287 7.09 -11.26 11.95
C LEU A 287 6.27 -12.17 11.01
N PRO A 288 6.92 -13.12 10.29
CA PRO A 288 6.20 -14.09 9.49
C PRO A 288 5.08 -14.75 10.29
N PHE A 289 3.86 -14.69 9.76
CA PHE A 289 2.65 -15.12 10.44
C PHE A 289 1.81 -16.00 9.51
N LYS A 290 0.86 -16.72 10.11
CA LYS A 290 -0.11 -17.53 9.39
C LYS A 290 -1.48 -17.39 10.04
N VAL A 291 -2.49 -17.26 9.21
CA VAL A 291 -3.90 -17.19 9.58
C VAL A 291 -4.73 -17.90 8.51
N VAL A 292 -5.89 -18.41 8.90
CA VAL A 292 -6.82 -19.10 8.02
C VAL A 292 -8.02 -18.20 7.77
N LEU A 293 -8.35 -17.96 6.50
CA LEU A 293 -9.60 -17.29 6.13
C LEU A 293 -10.66 -18.34 5.85
N LYS A 294 -11.54 -18.55 6.82
CA LYS A 294 -12.66 -19.48 6.67
C LYS A 294 -13.76 -18.79 5.87
N ASN A 295 -14.15 -19.36 4.74
CA ASN A 295 -15.24 -18.83 3.94
C ASN A 295 -16.57 -18.98 4.69
N VAL A 296 -17.12 -17.86 5.12
CA VAL A 296 -18.40 -17.74 5.80
C VAL A 296 -19.04 -16.50 5.16
N PRO A 297 -19.86 -16.64 4.12
CA PRO A 297 -20.55 -15.49 3.53
C PRO A 297 -21.67 -15.03 4.47
N GLY A 298 -21.94 -13.73 4.52
CA GLY A 298 -23.07 -13.18 5.29
C GLY A 298 -24.42 -13.69 4.79
N PRO A 299 -25.51 -13.51 5.57
CA PRO A 299 -26.85 -13.92 5.17
C PRO A 299 -27.25 -13.32 3.81
N GLY A 300 -27.69 -14.17 2.87
CA GLY A 300 -28.09 -13.75 1.52
C GLY A 300 -26.92 -13.51 0.54
N ILE A 301 -25.68 -13.68 0.98
CA ILE A 301 -24.49 -13.61 0.12
C ILE A 301 -24.22 -15.02 -0.42
N GLN A 302 -24.34 -15.19 -1.74
CA GLN A 302 -23.88 -16.44 -2.38
C GLN A 302 -22.35 -16.54 -2.23
N GLY A 303 -21.83 -17.77 -2.13
CA GLY A 303 -20.43 -18.11 -1.89
C GLY A 303 -19.43 -17.37 -2.79
N PRO A 304 -18.11 -17.50 -2.55
CA PRO A 304 -17.13 -16.59 -3.14
C PRO A 304 -17.31 -16.53 -4.66
N ILE A 305 -17.66 -15.34 -5.17
CA ILE A 305 -17.79 -15.06 -6.60
C ILE A 305 -16.47 -15.34 -7.28
#